data_AF-A0AAW5L2V0-F1
#
_entry.id   AF-A0AAW5L2V0-F1
#
_cell.length_a   1.000
_cell.length_b   1.000
_cell.length_c   1.000
_cell.angle_alpha   90.00
_cell.angle_beta   90.00
_cell.angle_gamma   90.00
#
_symmetry.space_group_name_H-M   'P 1'
#
loop_
_entity.id
_entity.type
_entity.pdbx_description
1 polymer ?
#
loop_
_entity_poly.entity_id
_entity_poly.type
_entity_poly.pdbx_seq_one_letter_code
_entity_poly.pdbx_strand_id
1 'polypeptide(L)'
;MMGLFVVLGCALLFFFLAQITTSSGGYKPDSDTQRRKCQSKLEKQVYDALRYKGYHPTVQQKVPGTRYKLDFAFYSPNGRKLDLEIDGPFHRVPENRRKDKRRDAHMKENGWCVIRISDIALKKEFEKEILLLESKLNDMGIQSNIKTDMILSEQK
;
A
#
# COMPACT_ATOMS: atom_id res chain seq x y z
N MET A 1 3.60 29.98 -39.70
CA MET A 1 2.70 28.83 -39.41
C MET A 1 3.47 27.69 -38.73
N MET A 2 4.50 27.10 -39.37
CA MET A 2 5.24 25.94 -38.82
C MET A 2 5.97 26.20 -37.48
N GLY A 3 6.60 27.37 -37.30
CA GLY A 3 7.31 27.69 -36.06
C GLY A 3 6.41 27.80 -34.82
N LEU A 4 5.15 28.22 -34.98
CA LEU A 4 4.21 28.32 -33.87
C LEU A 4 3.83 26.94 -33.33
N PHE A 5 3.65 25.96 -34.22
CA PHE A 5 3.33 24.57 -33.84
C PHE A 5 4.48 23.88 -33.12
N VAL A 6 5.73 24.16 -33.49
CA VAL A 6 6.92 23.63 -32.80
C VAL A 6 7.02 24.18 -31.37
N VAL A 7 6.82 25.50 -31.21
CA VAL A 7 6.85 26.14 -29.88
C VAL A 7 5.72 25.61 -29.00
N LEU A 8 4.51 25.45 -29.54
CA LEU A 8 3.38 24.87 -28.80
C LEU A 8 3.64 23.42 -28.38
N GLY A 9 4.21 22.60 -29.29
CA GLY A 9 4.56 21.22 -29.00
C GLY A 9 5.61 21.10 -27.89
N CYS A 10 6.66 21.92 -27.94
CA CYS A 10 7.66 21.98 -26.88
C CYS A 10 7.07 22.48 -25.56
N ALA A 11 6.20 23.50 -25.58
CA ALA A 11 5.57 24.02 -24.38
C ALA A 11 4.66 22.98 -23.70
N LEU A 12 3.89 22.22 -24.48
CA LEU A 12 3.09 21.11 -23.97
C LEU A 12 3.97 20.01 -23.39
N LEU A 13 5.04 19.62 -24.09
CA LEU A 13 6.01 18.64 -23.58
C LEU A 13 6.61 19.07 -22.24
N PHE A 14 7.10 20.31 -22.14
CA PHE A 14 7.64 20.85 -20.89
C PHE A 14 6.58 20.99 -19.80
N PHE A 15 5.33 21.29 -20.15
CA PHE A 15 4.24 21.31 -19.20
C PHE A 15 3.96 19.91 -18.64
N PHE A 16 3.85 18.88 -19.48
CA PHE A 16 3.69 17.50 -19.03
C PHE A 16 4.88 17.00 -18.22
N LEU A 17 6.12 17.30 -18.65
CA LEU A 17 7.33 16.99 -17.89
C LEU A 17 7.34 17.71 -16.55
N ALA A 18 6.94 18.98 -16.50
CA ALA A 18 6.81 19.74 -15.28
C ALA A 18 5.82 19.05 -14.34
N GLN A 19 4.60 18.72 -14.78
CA GLN A 19 3.59 18.01 -13.98
C GLN A 19 4.10 16.66 -13.41
N ILE A 20 4.86 15.90 -14.20
CA ILE A 20 5.51 14.65 -13.75
C ILE A 20 6.52 14.94 -12.63
N THR A 21 7.26 16.06 -12.72
CA THR A 21 8.32 16.42 -11.76
C THR A 21 7.83 17.25 -10.55
N THR A 22 6.68 17.93 -10.63
CA THR A 22 6.16 18.82 -9.59
C THR A 22 5.14 18.18 -8.64
N SER A 23 4.83 16.89 -8.81
CA SER A 23 3.96 16.16 -7.88
C SER A 23 4.65 15.91 -6.53
N SER A 24 4.57 16.96 -5.70
CA SER A 24 4.36 16.99 -4.26
C SER A 24 5.15 16.02 -3.36
N GLY A 25 6.09 16.60 -2.57
CA GLY A 25 6.45 16.11 -1.24
C GLY A 25 6.77 14.62 -1.12
N GLY A 26 7.73 14.15 -1.91
CA GLY A 26 8.06 12.73 -2.06
C GLY A 26 8.22 11.99 -0.73
N TYR A 27 7.69 10.77 -0.68
CA TYR A 27 7.91 9.82 0.41
C TYR A 27 9.42 9.71 0.71
N LYS A 28 9.79 9.93 1.98
CA LYS A 28 11.17 9.85 2.48
C LYS A 28 11.31 8.68 3.47
N PRO A 29 11.76 7.51 3.02
CA PRO A 29 11.81 6.30 3.84
C PRO A 29 12.54 6.46 5.18
N ASP A 30 13.63 7.23 5.22
CA ASP A 30 14.48 7.34 6.41
C ASP A 30 13.85 8.17 7.53
N SER A 31 12.99 9.13 7.16
CA SER A 31 12.27 9.95 8.13
C SER A 31 10.94 9.34 8.57
N ASP A 32 10.37 8.40 7.82
CA ASP A 32 9.02 7.88 8.07
C ASP A 32 8.94 7.05 9.36
N THR A 33 8.03 7.44 10.26
CA THR A 33 7.89 6.80 11.59
C THR A 33 7.14 5.47 11.54
N GLN A 34 6.23 5.29 10.58
CA GLN A 34 5.51 4.03 10.40
C GLN A 34 6.44 2.98 9.80
N ARG A 35 7.28 3.36 8.82
CA ARG A 35 8.30 2.47 8.27
C ARG A 35 9.23 1.89 9.34
N ARG A 36 9.64 2.71 10.32
CA ARG A 36 10.51 2.27 11.43
C ARG A 36 9.88 1.19 12.32
N LYS A 37 8.55 1.09 12.35
CA LYS A 37 7.84 0.07 13.12
C LYS A 37 7.83 -1.31 12.46
N CYS A 38 8.08 -1.38 11.15
CA CYS A 38 8.18 -2.66 10.43
C CYS A 38 9.21 -3.58 11.08
N GLN A 39 8.86 -4.85 11.30
CA GLN A 39 9.64 -5.81 12.06
C GLN A 39 10.64 -6.60 11.20
N SER A 40 10.47 -6.55 9.87
CA SER A 40 11.35 -7.23 8.92
C SER A 40 11.79 -6.32 7.76
N LYS A 41 12.87 -6.72 7.07
CA LYS A 41 13.30 -6.06 5.82
C LYS A 41 12.22 -6.16 4.74
N LEU A 42 11.52 -7.29 4.69
CA LEU A 42 10.49 -7.53 3.69
C LEU A 42 9.25 -6.66 3.93
N GLU A 43 8.81 -6.49 5.18
CA GLU A 43 7.78 -5.51 5.53
C GLU A 43 8.19 -4.10 5.11
N LYS A 44 9.44 -3.68 5.34
CA LYS A 44 9.92 -2.36 4.89
C LYS A 44 9.83 -2.20 3.38
N GLN A 45 10.17 -3.24 2.61
CA GLN A 45 10.06 -3.20 1.14
C GLN A 45 8.60 -3.07 0.67
N VAL A 46 7.68 -3.83 1.27
CA VAL A 46 6.25 -3.74 0.96
C VAL A 46 5.69 -2.38 1.36
N TYR A 47 6.07 -1.87 2.54
CA TYR A 47 5.69 -0.54 3.00
C TYR A 47 6.19 0.53 2.03
N ASP A 48 7.47 0.48 1.64
CA ASP A 48 8.05 1.44 0.69
C ASP A 48 7.28 1.44 -0.64
N ALA A 49 7.00 0.26 -1.21
CA ALA A 49 6.22 0.13 -2.43
C ALA A 49 4.80 0.73 -2.31
N LEU A 50 4.12 0.48 -1.19
CA LEU A 50 2.80 1.07 -0.91
C LEU A 50 2.86 2.60 -0.79
N ARG A 51 3.87 3.13 -0.08
CA ARG A 51 4.05 4.57 0.09
C ARG A 51 4.37 5.29 -1.21
N TYR A 52 5.24 4.73 -2.05
CA TYR A 52 5.52 5.27 -3.38
C TYR A 52 4.29 5.24 -4.30
N LYS A 53 3.35 4.31 -4.06
CA LYS A 53 2.04 4.26 -4.74
C LYS A 53 0.97 5.14 -4.10
N GLY A 54 1.29 5.90 -3.06
CA GLY A 54 0.35 6.83 -2.40
C GLY A 54 -0.58 6.20 -1.36
N TYR A 55 -0.35 4.95 -0.96
CA TYR A 55 -1.09 4.31 0.12
C TYR A 55 -0.46 4.63 1.49
N HIS A 56 -1.27 4.72 2.54
CA HIS A 56 -0.82 5.14 3.87
C HIS A 56 -1.24 4.13 4.96
N PRO A 57 -0.68 2.90 4.98
CA PRO A 57 -1.04 1.91 6.00
C PRO A 57 -0.56 2.32 7.40
N THR A 58 -1.32 1.92 8.42
CA THR A 58 -0.87 1.97 9.82
C THR A 58 -0.09 0.71 10.13
N VAL A 59 1.17 0.87 10.53
CA VAL A 59 2.07 -0.27 10.77
C VAL A 59 1.96 -0.72 12.22
N GLN A 60 1.97 -2.04 12.43
CA GLN A 60 2.06 -2.64 13.77
C GLN A 60 0.90 -2.22 14.69
N GLN A 61 -0.30 -2.16 14.12
CA GLN A 61 -1.50 -1.72 14.81
C GLN A 61 -2.02 -2.77 15.80
N LYS A 62 -2.30 -2.35 17.04
CA LYS A 62 -2.99 -3.19 18.03
C LYS A 62 -4.50 -3.25 17.76
N VAL A 63 -5.06 -4.45 17.80
CA VAL A 63 -6.51 -4.65 17.70
C VAL A 63 -7.13 -4.60 19.11
N PRO A 64 -8.07 -3.67 19.38
CA PRO A 64 -8.68 -3.52 20.71
C PRO A 64 -9.26 -4.82 21.25
N GLY A 65 -9.10 -5.07 22.55
CA GLY A 65 -9.61 -6.28 23.20
C GLY A 65 -8.84 -7.57 22.86
N THR A 66 -7.75 -7.47 22.10
CA THR A 66 -6.94 -8.63 21.72
C THR A 66 -5.45 -8.37 21.95
N ARG A 67 -4.65 -9.43 21.85
CA ARG A 67 -3.18 -9.35 21.78
C ARG A 67 -2.64 -9.16 20.36
N TYR A 68 -3.52 -9.07 19.36
CA TYR A 68 -3.10 -9.08 17.96
C TYR A 68 -2.51 -7.74 17.55
N LYS A 69 -1.46 -7.84 16.74
CA LYS A 69 -0.72 -6.71 16.19
C LYS A 69 -0.56 -6.97 14.70
N LEU A 70 -1.13 -6.09 13.89
CA LEU A 70 -1.22 -6.25 12.44
C LEU A 70 0.02 -5.67 11.80
N ASP A 71 0.62 -6.35 10.82
CA ASP A 71 1.77 -5.79 10.10
C ASP A 71 1.38 -4.46 9.43
N PHE A 72 0.27 -4.48 8.68
CA PHE A 72 -0.33 -3.30 8.07
C PHE A 72 -1.85 -3.30 8.23
N ALA A 73 -2.38 -2.18 8.71
CA ALA A 73 -3.81 -1.92 8.78
C ALA A 73 -4.22 -0.80 7.83
N PHE A 74 -5.31 -1.03 7.09
CA PHE A 74 -5.92 -0.04 6.23
C PHE A 74 -7.38 0.21 6.61
N TYR A 75 -7.79 1.45 6.38
CA TYR A 75 -9.14 1.95 6.64
C TYR A 75 -9.67 2.60 5.37
N SER A 76 -10.78 2.08 4.88
CA SER A 76 -11.51 2.70 3.77
C SER A 76 -12.42 3.81 4.31
N PRO A 77 -12.66 4.89 3.55
CA PRO A 77 -13.64 5.92 3.91
C PRO A 77 -15.05 5.37 4.17
N ASN A 78 -15.40 4.23 3.57
CA ASN A 78 -16.69 3.55 3.79
C ASN A 78 -16.73 2.66 5.06
N GLY A 79 -15.73 2.75 5.93
CA GLY A 79 -15.67 2.00 7.20
C GLY A 79 -15.14 0.56 7.08
N ARG A 80 -14.80 0.08 5.87
CA ARG A 80 -14.17 -1.23 5.69
C ARG A 80 -12.73 -1.21 6.21
N LYS A 81 -12.30 -2.32 6.81
CA LYS A 81 -10.96 -2.49 7.40
C LYS A 81 -10.22 -3.65 6.73
N LEU A 82 -8.95 -3.48 6.43
CA LEU A 82 -8.10 -4.51 5.86
C LEU A 82 -6.86 -4.73 6.75
N ASP A 83 -6.60 -6.00 7.04
CA ASP A 83 -5.44 -6.53 7.73
C ASP A 83 -4.53 -7.20 6.68
N LEU A 84 -3.34 -6.65 6.46
CA LEU A 84 -2.34 -7.21 5.57
C LEU A 84 -1.15 -7.71 6.39
N GLU A 85 -0.80 -8.97 6.17
CA GLU A 85 0.24 -9.70 6.88
C GLU A 85 1.31 -10.22 5.93
N ILE A 86 2.57 -10.13 6.36
CA ILE A 86 3.73 -10.61 5.60
C ILE A 86 4.28 -11.85 6.28
N ASP A 87 3.83 -13.02 5.81
CA ASP A 87 4.14 -14.29 6.46
C ASP A 87 5.58 -14.72 6.19
N GLY A 88 6.40 -14.73 7.24
CA GLY A 88 7.74 -15.32 7.23
C GLY A 88 7.74 -16.86 7.29
N PRO A 89 8.93 -17.49 7.22
CA PRO A 89 9.08 -18.95 7.21
C PRO A 89 8.43 -19.68 8.40
N PHE A 90 8.38 -19.04 9.57
CA PHE A 90 7.83 -19.61 10.80
C PHE A 90 6.32 -19.93 10.71
N HIS A 91 5.57 -19.25 9.84
CA HIS A 91 4.12 -19.49 9.65
C HIS A 91 3.81 -20.79 8.90
N ARG A 92 4.82 -21.45 8.32
CA ARG A 92 4.61 -22.66 7.51
C ARG A 92 4.40 -23.93 8.34
N VAL A 93 4.76 -23.92 9.62
CA VAL A 93 4.63 -25.08 10.53
C VAL A 93 3.15 -25.33 10.86
N PRO A 94 2.66 -26.59 10.88
CA PRO A 94 1.24 -26.89 11.08
C PRO A 94 0.60 -26.31 12.34
N GLU A 95 1.35 -26.19 13.44
CA GLU A 95 0.86 -25.57 14.67
C GLU A 95 0.56 -24.09 14.49
N ASN A 96 1.48 -23.36 13.84
CA ASN A 96 1.32 -21.93 13.57
C ASN A 96 0.16 -21.68 12.61
N ARG A 97 0.00 -22.51 11.57
CA ARG A 97 -1.18 -22.44 10.67
C ARG A 97 -2.50 -22.58 11.41
N ARG A 98 -2.59 -23.43 12.44
CA ARG A 98 -3.81 -23.56 13.26
C ARG A 98 -4.08 -22.31 14.10
N LYS A 99 -3.02 -21.71 14.65
CA LYS A 99 -3.11 -20.42 15.38
C LYS A 99 -3.56 -19.30 14.44
N ASP A 100 -2.94 -19.20 13.26
CA ASP A 100 -3.26 -18.21 12.24
C ASP A 100 -4.70 -18.38 11.75
N LYS A 101 -5.18 -19.60 11.51
CA LYS A 101 -6.58 -19.85 11.12
C LYS A 101 -7.58 -19.34 12.17
N ARG A 102 -7.31 -19.56 13.46
CA ARG A 102 -8.17 -19.03 14.55
C ARG A 102 -8.13 -17.52 14.62
N ARG A 103 -6.95 -16.94 14.45
CA ARG A 103 -6.75 -15.49 14.41
C ARG A 103 -7.54 -14.86 13.26
N ASP A 104 -7.38 -15.40 12.05
CA ASP A 104 -8.04 -14.91 10.85
C ASP A 104 -9.56 -15.03 10.96
N ALA A 105 -10.07 -16.11 11.55
CA ALA A 105 -11.50 -16.26 11.82
C ALA A 105 -12.01 -15.15 12.75
N HIS A 106 -11.32 -14.92 13.87
CA HIS A 106 -11.67 -13.84 14.80
C HIS A 106 -11.63 -12.47 14.14
N MET A 107 -10.60 -12.19 13.33
CA MET A 107 -10.47 -10.92 12.61
C MET A 107 -11.63 -10.70 11.64
N LYS A 108 -12.00 -11.74 10.87
CA LYS A 108 -13.12 -11.71 9.93
C LYS A 108 -14.46 -11.49 10.62
N GLU A 109 -14.71 -12.19 11.73
CA GLU A 109 -15.89 -11.99 12.58
C GLU A 109 -16.00 -10.55 13.10
N ASN A 110 -14.86 -9.87 13.29
CA ASN A 110 -14.79 -8.47 13.73
C ASN A 110 -14.69 -7.45 12.58
N GLY A 111 -15.09 -7.86 11.36
CA GLY A 111 -15.24 -6.98 10.20
C GLY A 111 -13.94 -6.62 9.49
N TRP A 112 -12.87 -7.38 9.70
CA TRP A 112 -11.62 -7.21 8.95
C TRP A 112 -11.57 -8.11 7.72
N CYS A 113 -11.15 -7.55 6.59
CA CYS A 113 -10.67 -8.34 5.46
C CYS A 113 -9.20 -8.71 5.73
N VAL A 114 -8.87 -10.00 5.78
CA VAL A 114 -7.51 -10.47 6.06
C VAL A 114 -6.85 -10.93 4.76
N ILE A 115 -5.67 -10.40 4.46
CA ILE A 115 -4.79 -10.81 3.35
C ILE A 115 -3.44 -11.18 3.94
N ARG A 116 -2.92 -12.35 3.55
CA ARG A 116 -1.58 -12.78 3.92
C ARG A 116 -0.75 -13.01 2.65
N ILE A 117 0.42 -12.40 2.58
CA ILE A 117 1.37 -12.59 1.48
C ILE A 117 2.61 -13.28 2.04
N SER A 118 2.93 -14.46 1.54
CA SER A 118 4.11 -15.19 2.00
C SER A 118 5.41 -14.56 1.50
N ASP A 119 6.47 -14.71 2.30
CA ASP A 119 7.81 -14.30 1.90
C ASP A 119 8.30 -15.01 0.62
N ILE A 120 7.87 -16.24 0.35
CA ILE A 120 8.17 -16.95 -0.90
C ILE A 120 7.54 -16.23 -2.09
N ALA A 121 6.27 -15.87 -1.98
CA ALA A 121 5.54 -15.19 -3.07
C ALA A 121 6.20 -13.84 -3.40
N LEU A 122 6.52 -13.04 -2.36
CA LEU A 122 7.21 -11.76 -2.53
C LEU A 122 8.62 -11.91 -3.11
N LYS A 123 9.37 -12.95 -2.72
CA LYS A 123 10.70 -13.20 -3.30
C LYS A 123 10.64 -13.66 -4.76
N LYS A 124 9.57 -14.36 -5.14
CA LYS A 124 9.40 -14.91 -6.48
C LYS A 124 8.93 -13.83 -7.47
N GLU A 125 7.85 -13.12 -7.14
CA GLU A 125 7.18 -12.18 -8.05
C GLU A 125 6.69 -10.94 -7.26
N PHE A 126 7.62 -10.18 -6.67
CA PHE A 126 7.31 -9.02 -5.82
C PHE A 126 6.30 -8.04 -6.43
N GLU A 127 6.58 -7.55 -7.64
CA GLU A 127 5.73 -6.57 -8.33
C GLU A 127 4.31 -7.08 -8.57
N LYS A 128 4.16 -8.35 -8.91
CA LYS A 128 2.85 -8.95 -9.11
C LYS A 128 2.05 -9.00 -7.81
N GLU A 129 2.67 -9.41 -6.71
CA GLU A 129 2.00 -9.44 -5.40
C GLU A 129 1.57 -8.03 -4.96
N ILE A 130 2.40 -7.01 -5.21
CA ILE A 130 2.02 -5.61 -4.97
C ILE A 130 0.85 -5.16 -5.86
N LEU A 131 0.83 -5.54 -7.15
CA LEU A 131 -0.27 -5.24 -8.06
C LEU A 131 -1.58 -5.91 -7.65
N LEU A 132 -1.54 -7.17 -7.23
CA LEU A 132 -2.71 -7.89 -6.72
C LEU A 132 -3.24 -7.24 -5.44
N LEU A 133 -2.34 -6.83 -4.54
CA LEU A 133 -2.71 -6.07 -3.34
C LEU A 133 -3.35 -4.73 -3.70
N GLU A 134 -2.77 -3.97 -4.63
CA GLU A 134 -3.31 -2.70 -5.13
C GLU A 134 -4.73 -2.87 -5.70
N SER A 135 -4.95 -3.88 -6.55
CA SER A 135 -6.28 -4.23 -7.04
C SER A 135 -7.25 -4.45 -5.89
N LYS A 136 -6.82 -5.20 -4.87
CA LYS A 136 -7.68 -5.51 -3.72
C LYS A 136 -7.97 -4.28 -2.85
N LEU A 137 -7.00 -3.40 -2.64
CA LEU A 137 -7.20 -2.13 -1.93
C LEU A 137 -8.22 -1.26 -2.68
N ASN A 138 -8.12 -1.19 -4.01
CA ASN A 138 -9.05 -0.45 -4.85
C ASN A 138 -10.48 -1.01 -4.78
N ASP A 139 -10.66 -2.34 -4.85
CA ASP A 139 -11.97 -3.01 -4.66
C ASP A 139 -12.58 -2.74 -3.26
N MET A 140 -11.71 -2.40 -2.29
CA MET A 140 -12.14 -2.02 -0.95
C MET A 140 -12.48 -0.53 -0.81
N GLY A 141 -12.27 0.26 -1.86
CA GLY A 141 -12.39 1.72 -1.82
C GLY A 141 -11.26 2.40 -1.05
N ILE A 142 -10.15 1.69 -0.80
CA ILE A 142 -8.94 2.28 -0.21
C ILE A 142 -8.18 2.91 -1.37
N GLN A 143 -8.18 4.24 -1.44
CA GLN A 143 -7.60 4.98 -2.56
C GLN A 143 -6.20 5.48 -2.25
N SER A 144 -5.35 5.53 -3.27
CA SER A 144 -4.08 6.25 -3.21
C SER A 144 -4.30 7.74 -3.38
N ASN A 145 -3.53 8.56 -2.64
CA ASN A 145 -3.61 10.01 -2.78
C ASN A 145 -3.06 10.51 -4.13
N ILE A 146 -2.17 9.77 -4.78
CA ILE A 146 -1.66 10.10 -6.14
C ILE A 146 -2.81 10.19 -7.14
N LYS A 147 -3.78 9.26 -7.06
CA LYS A 147 -4.93 9.27 -7.97
C LYS A 147 -5.90 10.40 -7.64
N THR A 148 -6.07 10.73 -6.37
CA THR A 148 -6.90 11.86 -5.92
C THR A 148 -6.32 13.19 -6.39
N ASP A 149 -5.00 13.37 -6.30
CA ASP A 149 -4.32 14.61 -6.70
C ASP A 149 -4.35 14.83 -8.22
N MET A 150 -4.20 13.76 -9.03
CA MET A 150 -4.39 13.82 -10.49
C MET A 150 -5.81 14.26 -10.86
N ILE A 151 -6.84 13.64 -10.29
CA ILE A 151 -8.24 13.96 -10.62
C ILE A 151 -8.58 15.41 -10.22
N LEU A 152 -8.09 15.88 -9.07
CA LEU A 152 -8.31 17.26 -8.62
C LEU A 152 -7.56 18.29 -9.50
N SER A 153 -6.42 17.91 -10.08
CA SER A 153 -5.67 18.77 -11.00
C SER A 153 -6.34 18.91 -12.38
N GLU A 154 -7.12 17.91 -12.82
CA GLU A 154 -7.84 17.92 -14.10
C GLU A 154 -9.16 18.71 -14.06
N GLN A 155 -9.67 19.04 -12.86
CA GLN A 155 -10.94 19.76 -12.67
C GLN A 155 -10.79 21.28 -12.46
N LYS A 156 -9.56 21.81 -12.55
CA LYS A 156 -9.24 23.22 -12.36
C LYS A 156 -8.73 23.85 -13.65
#